data_AF-K1WKT5-F1
#
_entry.id   AF-K1WKT5-F1
#
_cell.length_a   1.000
_cell.length_b   1.000
_cell.length_c   1.000
_cell.angle_alpha   90.00
_cell.angle_beta   90.00
_cell.angle_gamma   90.00
#
_symmetry.space_group_name_H-M   'P 1'
#
loop_
_entity.id
_entity.type
_entity.pdbx_description
1 polymer ?
#
loop_
_entity_poly.entity_id
_entity_poly.type
_entity_poly.pdbx_seq_one_letter_code
_entity_poly.pdbx_strand_id
1 'polypeptide(L)'
;MPGAVWSRKNLCRKVLLQLKQMVQELRALKPPPGAGVERCVGGSMIDCRLPHGTPRFGPFKTIQDLHRWLRDGYEGPKRRDDLTEEETVGGKPFTEPGFSTVGIDGCKTGGPVATSSIHTW
;
A
#
# COMPACT_ATOMS: atom_id res chain seq x y z
N MET A 1 32.68 15.31 13.11
CA MET A 1 31.80 15.85 12.06
C MET A 1 30.36 15.55 12.44
N PRO A 2 29.59 16.49 13.03
CA PRO A 2 28.21 16.21 13.37
C PRO A 2 27.37 16.10 12.09
N GLY A 3 26.72 14.94 11.94
CA GLY A 3 25.94 14.56 10.77
C GLY A 3 24.68 15.41 10.59
N ALA A 4 24.29 15.59 9.32
CA ALA A 4 23.08 16.30 8.96
C ALA A 4 21.85 15.64 9.57
N VAL A 5 21.20 16.33 10.50
CA VAL A 5 19.88 15.96 11.03
C VAL A 5 18.85 16.32 9.96
N TRP A 6 18.36 15.30 9.24
CA TRP A 6 17.25 15.48 8.32
C TRP A 6 15.94 15.64 9.12
N SER A 7 15.56 16.88 9.40
CA SER A 7 14.26 17.17 9.98
C SER A 7 13.42 18.01 9.03
N ARG A 8 12.41 17.38 8.43
CA ARG A 8 11.27 18.11 7.86
C ARG A 8 9.99 17.28 7.93
N LYS A 9 9.46 17.16 9.15
CA LYS A 9 8.08 16.71 9.35
C LYS A 9 7.15 17.87 9.02
N ASN A 10 6.79 18.03 7.76
CA ASN A 10 5.61 18.75 7.26
C ASN A 10 5.48 18.54 5.73
N LEU A 11 5.61 17.30 5.26
CA LEU A 11 5.24 16.97 3.88
C LEU A 11 3.72 17.12 3.82
N CYS A 12 3.28 18.30 3.36
CA CYS A 12 1.88 18.74 3.39
C CYS A 12 0.94 17.59 3.01
N ARG A 13 0.09 17.18 3.94
CA ARG A 13 -0.88 16.07 3.79
C ARG A 13 -1.59 16.06 2.43
N LYS A 14 -1.88 17.25 1.89
CA LYS A 14 -2.46 17.46 0.55
C LYS A 14 -1.62 16.84 -0.58
N VAL A 15 -0.30 17.03 -0.57
CA VAL A 15 0.63 16.48 -1.57
C VAL A 15 0.67 14.96 -1.49
N LEU A 16 0.70 14.40 -0.27
CA LEU A 16 0.66 12.95 -0.08
C LEU A 16 -0.66 12.33 -0.55
N LEU A 17 -1.78 13.01 -0.31
CA LEU A 17 -3.09 12.59 -0.82
C LEU A 17 -3.15 12.63 -2.35
N GLN A 18 -2.61 13.68 -2.96
CA GLN A 18 -2.52 13.79 -4.42
C GLN A 18 -1.66 12.66 -5.03
N LEU A 19 -0.49 12.40 -4.46
CA LEU A 19 0.38 11.30 -4.91
C LEU A 19 -0.30 9.93 -4.75
N LYS A 20 -1.02 9.73 -3.65
CA LYS A 20 -1.80 8.51 -3.43
C LYS A 20 -2.82 8.31 -4.54
N GLN A 21 -3.56 9.36 -4.89
CA GLN A 21 -4.57 9.33 -5.96
C GLN A 21 -3.93 8.97 -7.31
N MET A 22 -2.84 9.64 -7.68
CA MET A 22 -2.12 9.36 -8.93
C MET A 22 -1.60 7.92 -9.00
N VAL A 23 -1.06 7.39 -7.89
CA VAL A 23 -0.60 6.00 -7.83
C VAL A 23 -1.76 5.02 -7.95
N GLN A 24 -2.94 5.33 -7.39
CA GLN A 24 -4.13 4.50 -7.54
C GLN A 24 -4.60 4.46 -8.99
N GLU A 25 -4.63 5.60 -9.68
CA GLU A 25 -4.97 5.68 -11.10
C GLU A 25 -4.00 4.85 -11.96
N LEU A 26 -2.69 4.99 -11.72
CA LEU A 26 -1.68 4.19 -12.43
C LEU A 26 -1.82 2.69 -12.17
N ARG A 27 -2.16 2.28 -10.95
CA ARG A 27 -2.40 0.87 -10.61
C ARG A 27 -3.71 0.33 -11.17
N ALA A 28 -4.67 1.20 -11.49
CA ALA A 28 -5.94 0.82 -12.10
C ALA A 28 -5.81 0.55 -13.60
N LEU A 29 -4.72 0.99 -14.24
CA LEU A 29 -4.45 0.72 -15.65
C LEU A 29 -4.28 -0.80 -15.87
N LYS A 30 -5.04 -1.34 -16.82
CA LYS A 30 -4.88 -2.74 -17.23
C LYS A 30 -3.56 -2.87 -18.02
N PRO A 31 -2.71 -3.84 -17.69
CA PRO A 31 -1.50 -4.07 -18.47
C PRO A 31 -1.88 -4.45 -19.90
N PRO A 32 -1.16 -3.96 -20.92
CA PRO A 32 -1.40 -4.35 -22.30
C PRO A 32 -1.15 -5.85 -22.49
N PRO A 33 -1.80 -6.50 -23.48
CA PRO A 33 -1.55 -7.91 -23.79
C PRO A 33 -0.07 -8.12 -24.13
N GLY A 34 0.55 -9.11 -23.47
CA GLY A 34 1.98 -9.38 -23.67
C GLY A 34 2.92 -8.45 -22.91
N ALA A 35 2.43 -7.66 -21.95
CA ALA A 35 3.27 -6.87 -21.05
C ALA A 35 4.20 -7.78 -20.23
N GLY A 36 5.48 -7.77 -20.59
CA GLY A 36 6.56 -8.44 -19.86
C GLY A 36 7.43 -7.46 -19.07
N VAL A 37 8.45 -8.00 -18.42
CA VAL A 37 9.51 -7.21 -17.79
C VAL A 37 10.76 -7.30 -18.63
N GLU A 38 11.05 -6.23 -19.36
CA GLU A 38 12.23 -6.08 -20.19
C GLU A 38 12.65 -4.62 -20.30
N ARG A 39 13.76 -4.36 -20.99
CA ARG A 39 14.20 -3.00 -21.32
C ARG A 39 13.16 -2.31 -22.21
N CYS A 40 13.03 -0.97 -22.14
CA CYS A 40 12.06 -0.23 -22.97
C CYS A 40 12.23 -0.43 -24.50
N VAL A 41 13.42 -0.81 -24.95
CA VAL A 41 13.74 -1.13 -26.35
C VAL A 41 13.81 -2.65 -26.62
N GLY A 42 13.30 -3.44 -25.69
CA GLY A 42 13.38 -4.90 -25.70
C GLY A 42 14.68 -5.46 -25.11
N GLY A 43 14.60 -6.70 -24.63
CA GLY A 43 15.76 -7.51 -24.25
C GLY A 43 16.15 -7.46 -22.78
N SER A 44 17.30 -8.06 -22.48
CA SER A 44 17.79 -8.29 -21.11
C SER A 44 18.17 -7.00 -20.38
N MET A 45 18.00 -6.99 -19.07
CA MET A 45 18.30 -5.90 -18.14
C MET A 45 19.61 -6.16 -17.38
N ILE A 46 20.16 -5.12 -16.76
CA ILE A 46 21.35 -5.18 -15.90
C ILE A 46 21.04 -4.33 -14.65
N ASP A 47 21.22 -4.92 -13.47
CA ASP A 47 21.13 -4.24 -12.17
C ASP A 47 22.21 -4.82 -11.26
N CYS A 48 23.22 -4.01 -10.96
CA CYS A 48 24.36 -4.40 -10.14
C CYS A 48 24.03 -4.60 -8.66
N ARG A 49 22.84 -4.18 -8.21
CA ARG A 49 22.39 -4.35 -6.82
C ARG A 49 21.83 -5.74 -6.57
N LEU A 50 21.55 -6.51 -7.62
CA LEU A 50 21.00 -7.85 -7.52
C LEU A 50 22.15 -8.87 -7.45
N PRO A 51 22.18 -9.75 -6.43
CA PRO A 51 23.31 -10.65 -6.19
C PRO A 51 23.53 -11.66 -7.33
N HIS A 52 22.48 -12.03 -8.06
CA HIS A 52 22.51 -12.91 -9.24
C HIS A 52 22.22 -12.16 -10.56
N GLY A 53 22.24 -10.81 -10.56
CA GLY A 53 21.86 -9.97 -11.71
C GLY A 53 22.97 -9.67 -12.71
N THR A 54 24.19 -10.17 -12.48
CA THR A 54 25.36 -9.94 -13.33
C THR A 54 25.70 -11.19 -14.16
N PRO A 55 25.93 -11.07 -15.48
CA PRO A 55 26.01 -9.83 -16.26
C PRO A 55 24.66 -9.29 -16.75
N ARG A 56 23.64 -10.14 -16.96
CA ARG A 56 22.33 -9.78 -17.54
C ARG A 56 21.23 -10.72 -17.04
N PHE A 57 20.00 -10.21 -16.94
CA PHE A 57 18.82 -11.01 -16.58
C PHE A 57 17.56 -10.58 -17.37
N GLY A 58 16.58 -11.47 -17.48
CA GLY A 58 15.42 -11.30 -18.36
C GLY A 58 15.75 -11.53 -19.84
N PRO A 59 14.81 -11.29 -20.78
CA PRO A 59 13.46 -10.71 -20.59
C PRO A 59 12.48 -11.69 -19.94
N PHE A 60 11.59 -11.17 -19.09
CA PHE A 60 10.54 -11.99 -18.45
C PHE A 60 9.20 -11.75 -19.12
N LYS A 61 8.47 -12.83 -19.42
CA LYS A 61 7.12 -12.73 -20.02
C LYS A 61 6.08 -12.23 -19.03
N THR A 62 6.29 -12.47 -17.74
CA THR A 62 5.37 -12.11 -16.67
C THR A 62 6.10 -11.53 -15.46
N ILE A 63 5.41 -10.74 -14.64
CA ILE A 63 5.94 -10.23 -13.36
C ILE A 63 6.24 -11.40 -12.40
N GLN A 64 5.49 -12.47 -12.51
CA GLN A 64 5.61 -13.68 -11.70
C GLN A 64 6.94 -14.40 -11.98
N ASP A 65 7.36 -14.46 -13.25
CA ASP A 65 8.66 -15.02 -13.63
C ASP A 65 9.82 -14.20 -13.06
N LEU A 66 9.70 -12.88 -13.09
CA LEU A 66 10.66 -12.00 -12.41
C LEU A 66 10.70 -12.28 -10.90
N HIS A 67 9.53 -12.37 -10.24
CA HIS A 67 9.46 -12.64 -8.79
C HIS A 67 10.02 -14.01 -8.40
N ARG A 68 9.90 -15.00 -9.29
CA ARG A 68 10.51 -16.32 -9.11
C ARG A 68 12.02 -16.23 -9.23
N TRP A 69 12.51 -15.53 -10.25
CA TRP A 69 13.94 -15.33 -10.46
C TRP A 69 14.58 -14.57 -9.28
N LEU A 70 13.94 -13.50 -8.79
CA LEU A 70 14.42 -12.73 -7.62
C LEU A 70 14.54 -13.54 -6.32
N ARG A 71 13.83 -14.68 -6.23
CA ARG A 71 13.81 -15.54 -5.05
C ARG A 71 14.51 -16.89 -5.31
N ASP A 72 15.38 -16.96 -6.31
CA ASP A 72 16.11 -18.18 -6.69
C ASP A 72 15.19 -19.40 -6.89
N GLY A 73 14.02 -19.17 -7.50
CA GLY A 73 13.05 -20.22 -7.79
C GLY A 73 12.03 -20.48 -6.67
N TYR A 74 12.13 -19.81 -5.52
CA TYR A 74 11.21 -20.03 -4.41
C TYR A 74 9.77 -19.59 -4.74
N GLU A 75 8.87 -20.57 -4.74
CA GLU A 75 7.42 -20.36 -4.70
C GLU A 75 7.00 -20.28 -3.24
N GLY A 76 6.57 -19.10 -2.78
CA GLY A 76 5.95 -18.96 -1.47
C GLY A 76 4.69 -19.83 -1.36
N PRO A 77 4.22 -20.11 -0.13
CA PRO A 77 3.00 -20.88 0.06
C PRO A 77 1.86 -20.21 -0.72
N LYS A 78 1.11 -21.01 -1.49
CA LYS A 78 -0.11 -20.53 -2.14
C LYS A 78 -1.01 -19.97 -1.05
N ARG A 79 -1.51 -18.75 -1.27
CA ARG A 79 -2.53 -18.16 -0.40
C ARG A 79 -3.66 -19.18 -0.30
N ARG A 80 -3.99 -19.56 0.93
CA ARG A 80 -5.19 -20.35 1.21
C ARG A 80 -6.38 -19.44 0.92
N ASP A 81 -7.13 -19.76 -0.13
CA ASP A 81 -8.37 -19.06 -0.47
C ASP A 81 -9.59 -19.67 0.26
N ASP A 82 -9.34 -20.68 1.09
CA ASP A 82 -10.26 -21.44 1.94
C ASP A 82 -10.59 -20.75 3.27
N LEU A 83 -10.70 -19.41 3.29
CA LEU A 83 -11.47 -18.74 4.34
C LEU A 83 -12.94 -18.74 3.93
N THR A 84 -13.62 -19.88 4.12
CA THR A 84 -15.05 -19.85 4.37
C THR A 84 -15.28 -19.01 5.62
N GLU A 85 -16.15 -18.02 5.52
CA GLU A 85 -16.63 -17.21 6.63
C GLU A 85 -17.27 -18.14 7.68
N GLU A 86 -16.50 -18.59 8.66
CA GLU A 86 -16.88 -18.93 10.05
C GLU A 86 -15.81 -19.85 10.64
N GLU A 87 -14.93 -19.28 11.46
CA GLU A 87 -14.54 -19.93 12.72
C GLU A 87 -14.29 -18.81 13.73
N THR A 88 -15.33 -18.44 14.48
CA THR A 88 -15.20 -17.84 15.79
C THR A 88 -14.54 -18.85 16.74
N VAL A 89 -13.21 -18.89 16.78
CA VAL A 89 -12.49 -19.57 17.86
C VAL A 89 -11.65 -18.55 18.59
N GLY A 90 -11.98 -18.37 19.87
CA GLY A 90 -11.51 -17.31 20.75
C GLY A 90 -9.99 -17.21 20.85
N GLY A 91 -9.44 -16.17 20.24
CA GLY A 91 -8.10 -15.66 20.51
C GLY A 91 -8.23 -14.31 21.23
N LYS A 92 -7.62 -14.21 22.41
CA LYS A 92 -7.68 -13.11 23.36
C LYS A 92 -7.41 -11.74 22.69
N PRO A 93 -8.07 -10.65 23.11
CA PRO A 93 -7.75 -9.32 22.60
C PRO A 93 -6.28 -9.01 22.88
N PHE A 94 -5.59 -8.50 21.87
CA PHE A 94 -4.24 -7.98 21.98
C PHE A 94 -4.27 -6.81 22.98
N THR A 95 -3.78 -7.03 24.20
CA THR A 95 -3.55 -5.96 25.17
C THR A 95 -2.40 -5.11 24.65
N GLU A 96 -2.70 -3.91 24.15
CA GLU A 96 -1.67 -2.94 23.80
C GLU A 96 -0.86 -2.56 25.04
N PRO A 97 0.49 -2.57 25.00
CA PRO A 97 1.27 -1.98 26.07
C PRO A 97 1.18 -0.46 25.96
N GLY A 98 0.27 0.12 26.75
CA GLY A 98 0.38 1.46 27.31
C GLY A 98 0.68 2.60 26.35
N PHE A 99 -0.24 2.92 25.44
CA PHE A 99 -0.31 4.27 24.88
C PHE A 99 -1.44 5.02 25.58
N SER A 100 -1.08 5.87 26.54
CA SER A 100 -2.03 6.71 27.26
C SER A 100 -2.75 7.62 26.28
N THR A 101 -4.04 7.35 26.06
CA THR A 101 -4.93 8.28 25.38
C THR A 101 -5.08 9.51 26.26
N VAL A 102 -4.46 10.63 25.88
CA VAL A 102 -4.81 11.94 26.44
C VAL A 102 -6.21 12.26 25.94
N GLY A 103 -7.18 12.25 26.85
CA GLY A 103 -8.58 12.55 26.56
C GLY A 103 -8.73 13.92 25.93
N ILE A 104 -9.47 13.98 24.82
CA ILE A 104 -9.94 15.22 24.24
C ILE A 104 -11.29 15.49 24.91
N ASP A 105 -11.28 16.27 25.99
CA ASP A 105 -12.50 16.64 26.71
C ASP A 105 -13.43 17.46 25.81
N GLY A 106 -14.71 17.10 25.88
CA GLY A 106 -15.74 17.52 24.93
C GLY A 106 -16.21 18.97 25.10
N CYS A 107 -16.43 19.63 23.96
CA CYS A 107 -17.29 20.81 23.89
C CYS A 107 -18.75 20.37 23.79
N LYS A 108 -19.50 20.50 24.89
CA LYS A 108 -20.96 20.45 24.89
C LYS A 108 -21.51 21.73 24.24
N THR A 109 -22.28 21.60 23.15
CA THR A 109 -23.20 22.64 22.72
C THR A 109 -24.62 22.08 22.75
N GLY A 110 -25.38 22.47 23.77
CA GLY A 110 -26.83 22.36 23.79
C GLY A 110 -27.44 23.63 23.19
N GLY A 111 -28.44 23.49 22.33
CA GLY A 111 -29.25 24.58 21.79
C GLY A 111 -30.22 24.07 20.71
N PRO A 112 -31.46 24.59 20.62
CA PRO A 112 -32.66 23.79 20.35
C PRO A 112 -32.96 23.48 18.87
N VAL A 113 -33.68 22.37 18.68
CA VAL A 113 -34.35 21.93 17.45
C VAL A 113 -35.33 23.01 16.99
N ALA A 114 -35.12 23.54 15.77
CA ALA A 114 -36.12 24.29 15.04
C ALA A 114 -36.83 23.34 14.05
N THR A 115 -38.10 23.06 14.29
CA THR A 115 -38.99 22.40 13.34
C THR A 115 -39.45 23.42 12.31
N SER A 116 -38.95 23.34 11.07
CA SER A 116 -39.53 24.07 9.95
C SER A 116 -40.54 23.17 9.24
N SER A 117 -41.81 23.48 9.48
CA SER A 117 -42.95 22.99 8.70
C SER A 117 -42.81 23.34 7.23
N ILE A 118 -43.16 22.35 6.42
CA ILE A 118 -43.32 22.38 4.98
C ILE A 118 -44.42 23.39 4.62
N HIS A 119 -44.17 24.27 3.66
CA HIS A 119 -45.24 24.97 2.95
C HIS A 119 -44.99 24.95 1.45
N THR A 120 -45.98 24.38 0.76
CA THR A 120 -46.17 24.31 -0.68
C THR A 120 -46.66 25.66 -1.19
N TRP A 121 -46.11 26.11 -2.32
CA TRP A 121 -46.81 26.92 -3.34
C TRP A 121 -46.24 26.53 -4.70
#